data_AF-A0A1J3JER1-F1
#
_entry.id   AF-A0A1J3JER1-F1
#
_cell.length_a   1.000
_cell.length_b   1.000
_cell.length_c   1.000
_cell.angle_alpha   90.00
_cell.angle_beta   90.00
_cell.angle_gamma   90.00
#
_symmetry.space_group_name_H-M   'P 1'
#
loop_
_entity.id
_entity.type
_entity.pdbx_description
1 polymer ?
#
loop_
_entity_poly.entity_id
_entity_poly.type
_entity_poly.pdbx_seq_one_letter_code
_entity_poly.pdbx_strand_id
1 'polypeptide(L)' 'MLVPFLSTEAWIKSLNYSIIDDWRPWMINDSIAGYTRTYANKMTYATVKGSGHTAEYKPNESFVMFQRWISGQPL' A
#
# COMPACT_ATOMS: atom_id res chain seq x y z
N MET A 1 -15.67 9.62 -6.05
CA MET A 1 -14.36 9.29 -5.45
C MET A 1 -13.65 10.60 -5.13
N LEU A 2 -13.23 10.83 -3.88
CA LEU A 2 -12.65 12.13 -3.45
C LEU A 2 -11.14 12.21 -3.70
N VAL A 3 -10.40 11.15 -3.38
CA VAL A 3 -8.94 11.05 -3.57
C VAL A 3 -8.62 9.68 -4.18
N PRO A 4 -8.41 9.57 -5.50
CA PRO A 4 -8.04 8.31 -6.14
C PRO A 4 -6.58 7.93 -5.86
N PHE A 5 -6.32 6.64 -5.68
CA PHE A 5 -4.96 6.14 -5.41
C PHE A 5 -3.98 6.49 -6.55
N LEU A 6 -4.46 6.55 -7.80
CA LEU A 6 -3.65 6.94 -8.97
C LEU A 6 -3.04 8.34 -8.81
N SER A 7 -3.79 9.29 -8.22
CA SER A 7 -3.27 10.64 -7.98
C SER A 7 -2.18 10.63 -6.90
N THR A 8 -2.37 9.85 -5.82
CA THR A 8 -1.35 9.66 -4.79
C THR A 8 -0.11 8.97 -5.35
N GLU A 9 -0.28 7.96 -6.20
CA GLU A 9 0.82 7.25 -6.87
C GLU A 9 1.62 8.20 -7.78
N ALA A 10 0.94 9.01 -8.60
CA ALA A 10 1.59 10.00 -9.46
C ALA A 10 2.36 11.04 -8.64
N TRP A 11 1.77 11.53 -7.54
CA TRP A 11 2.44 12.46 -6.63
C TRP A 11 3.68 11.83 -5.99
N ILE A 12 3.59 10.59 -5.48
CA ILE A 12 4.74 9.87 -4.92
C ILE A 12 5.85 9.68 -5.96
N LYS A 13 5.50 9.30 -7.20
CA LYS A 13 6.47 9.18 -8.30
C LYS A 13 7.20 10.49 -8.58
N SER A 14 6.53 11.64 -8.44
CA SER A 14 7.15 12.96 -8.63
C SER A 14 8.23 13.30 -7.60
N LEU A 15 8.25 12.62 -6.44
CA LEU A 15 9.30 12.78 -5.42
C LEU A 15 10.65 12.18 -5.87
N ASN A 16 10.65 11.35 -6.92
CA ASN A 16 11.85 10.80 -7.57
C ASN A 16 12.82 10.06 -6.63
N TYR A 17 12.30 9.35 -5.62
CA TYR A 17 13.10 8.45 -4.80
C TYR A 17 13.43 7.16 -5.56
N SER A 18 14.65 6.64 -5.35
CA SER A 18 15.03 5.33 -5.89
C SER A 18 14.12 4.23 -5.35
N ILE A 19 13.65 3.36 -6.25
CA ILE A 19 12.81 2.21 -5.92
C ILE A 19 13.72 1.09 -5.38
N ILE A 20 13.34 0.50 -4.24
CA ILE A 20 14.05 -0.63 -3.61
C ILE A 20 13.35 -1.95 -3.92
N ASP A 21 12.02 -1.95 -3.90
CA ASP A 21 11.17 -3.09 -4.26
C ASP A 21 10.06 -2.55 -5.15
N ASP A 22 10.01 -3.04 -6.39
CA ASP A 22 9.11 -2.52 -7.42
C ASP A 22 7.65 -2.97 -7.18
N TRP A 23 6.73 -2.45 -7.99
CA TRP A 23 5.30 -2.65 -7.86
C TRP A 23 4.93 -4.13 -7.89
N ARG A 24 4.50 -4.66 -6.75
CA ARG A 24 4.13 -6.07 -6.60
C ARG A 24 2.87 -6.24 -5.75
N PRO A 25 2.16 -7.36 -5.90
CA PRO A 25 1.06 -7.68 -5.00
C PRO A 25 1.57 -7.94 -3.57
N TRP A 26 0.73 -7.62 -2.60
CA TRP A 26 0.84 -8.12 -1.23
C TRP A 26 -0.38 -8.97 -0.88
N MET A 27 -0.17 -10.00 -0.06
CA MET A 27 -1.10 -11.11 0.08
C MET A 27 -1.52 -11.38 1.52
N ILE A 28 -2.77 -11.83 1.67
CA ILE A 28 -3.35 -12.39 2.89
C ILE A 28 -4.01 -13.72 2.50
N ASN A 29 -3.62 -14.83 3.15
CA ASN A 29 -4.18 -16.16 2.89
C ASN A 29 -4.23 -16.50 1.39
N ASP A 30 -3.10 -16.34 0.71
CA ASP A 30 -2.93 -16.60 -0.74
C ASP A 30 -3.82 -15.77 -1.68
N SER A 31 -4.44 -14.71 -1.15
CA SER A 31 -5.26 -13.77 -1.90
C SER A 31 -4.62 -12.39 -1.98
N ILE A 32 -4.68 -11.76 -3.16
CA ILE A 32 -4.17 -10.40 -3.36
C ILE A 32 -5.00 -9.41 -2.54
N ALA A 33 -4.39 -8.86 -1.50
CA ALA A 33 -4.98 -7.83 -0.64
C ALA A 33 -4.72 -6.41 -1.18
N GLY A 34 -3.73 -6.26 -2.06
CA GLY A 34 -3.47 -5.03 -2.80
C GLY A 34 -2.09 -5.05 -3.44
N TYR A 35 -1.55 -3.87 -3.74
CA TYR A 35 -0.22 -3.68 -4.32
C TYR A 35 0.64 -2.74 -3.47
N THR A 36 1.94 -2.96 -3.49
CA THR A 36 2.91 -2.18 -2.73
C THR A 36 4.19 -1.92 -3.53
N ARG A 37 4.92 -0.87 -3.15
CA ARG A 37 6.24 -0.50 -3.65
C ARG A 37 7.02 0.18 -2.52
N THR A 38 8.32 -0.08 -2.42
CA THR A 38 9.18 0.54 -1.40
C THR A 38 10.25 1.44 -2.03
N TYR A 39 10.63 2.48 -1.30
CA TYR A 39 11.56 3.51 -1.76
C TYR A 39 12.74 3.66 -0.80
N ALA A 40 13.86 4.16 -1.32
CA ALA A 40 15.13 4.28 -0.59
C ALA A 40 15.08 5.19 0.64
N ASN A 41 14.10 6.10 0.71
CA ASN A 41 13.85 6.97 1.87
C ASN A 41 13.08 6.28 3.01
N LYS A 42 12.99 4.94 3.02
CA LYS A 42 12.23 4.12 3.98
C LYS A 42 10.70 4.29 3.89
N MET A 43 10.20 4.84 2.78
CA MET A 43 8.76 4.94 2.53
C MET A 43 8.25 3.68 1.84
N THR A 44 7.09 3.21 2.30
CA THR A 44 6.30 2.15 1.64
C THR A 44 4.99 2.76 1.16
N TYR A 45 4.70 2.63 -0.13
CA TYR A 45 3.38 2.92 -0.69
C TYR A 45 2.59 1.63 -0.81
N ALA A 46 1.33 1.63 -0.40
CA ALA A 46 0.46 0.46 -0.47
C ALA A 46 -0.98 0.85 -0.83
N THR A 47 -1.66 -0.07 -1.53
CA THR A 47 -3.09 -0.01 -1.83
C THR A 47 -3.81 -1.17 -1.13
N VAL A 48 -5.11 -1.01 -0.86
CA VAL A 48 -5.97 -2.09 -0.37
C VAL A 48 -7.05 -2.35 -1.43
N LYS A 49 -7.02 -3.52 -2.04
CA LYS A 49 -7.90 -3.91 -3.14
C LYS A 49 -9.36 -3.93 -2.68
N GLY A 50 -10.21 -3.21 -3.40
CA GLY A 50 -11.64 -3.13 -3.10
C GLY A 50 -11.98 -2.26 -1.89
N SER A 51 -11.01 -1.52 -1.33
CA SER A 51 -11.28 -0.49 -0.32
C SER A 51 -11.76 0.81 -0.95
N GLY A 52 -12.37 1.66 -0.14
CA GLY A 52 -12.84 2.99 -0.50
C GLY A 52 -11.94 4.11 0.04
N HIS A 53 -12.53 5.27 0.33
CA HIS A 53 -11.81 6.39 0.93
C HIS A 53 -11.48 6.15 2.41
N THR A 54 -12.33 5.41 3.09
CA THR A 54 -12.23 5.00 4.49
C THR A 54 -11.89 3.51 4.59
N ALA A 55 -11.29 3.09 5.70
CA ALA A 55 -10.89 1.69 5.92
C ALA A 55 -12.08 0.72 6.13
N GLU A 56 -13.30 1.25 6.30
CA GLU A 56 -14.51 0.49 6.65
C GLU A 56 -14.90 -0.57 5.60
N TYR A 57 -14.52 -0.38 4.34
CA TYR A 57 -14.84 -1.32 3.25
C TYR A 57 -13.99 -2.61 3.30
N LYS A 58 -12.81 -2.55 3.93
CA LYS A 58 -11.82 -3.64 4.01
C LYS A 58 -11.15 -3.69 5.38
N PRO A 59 -11.91 -3.95 6.47
CA PRO A 59 -11.39 -3.82 7.83
C PRO A 59 -10.30 -4.85 8.15
N ASN A 60 -10.44 -6.09 7.67
CA ASN A 60 -9.45 -7.15 7.91
C ASN A 60 -8.11 -6.84 7.22
N GLU A 61 -8.14 -6.51 5.93
CA GLU A 61 -6.95 -6.18 5.16
C GLU A 61 -6.27 -4.91 5.69
N SER A 62 -7.06 -3.90 6.08
CA SER A 62 -6.55 -2.67 6.69
C SER A 62 -5.89 -2.94 8.04
N PHE A 63 -6.48 -3.81 8.87
CA PHE A 63 -5.91 -4.20 10.16
C PHE A 63 -4.58 -4.95 9.99
N VAL A 64 -4.51 -5.93 9.08
CA VAL A 64 -3.28 -6.66 8.78
C VAL A 64 -2.18 -5.72 8.25
N MET A 65 -2.52 -4.78 7.36
CA MET A 65 -1.60 -3.77 6.87
C MET A 65 -1.03 -2.93 8.03
N PHE A 66 -1.89 -2.46 8.93
CA PHE A 66 -1.48 -1.69 10.12
C PHE A 66 -0.58 -2.52 11.05
N GLN A 67 -0.97 -3.76 11.36
CA GLN A 67 -0.21 -4.67 12.23
C GLN A 67 1.19 -4.94 11.67
N ARG A 68 1.31 -5.19 10.35
CA ARG A 68 2.61 -5.39 9.70
C ARG A 68 3.45 -4.13 9.75
N TRP A 69 2.86 -2.97 9.48
CA TRP A 69 3.56 -1.68 9.54
C TRP A 69 4.16 -1.39 10.92
N ILE A 70 3.39 -1.50 12.01
CA ILE A 70 3.89 -1.25 13.37
C ILE A 70 4.92 -2.28 13.83
N SER A 71 4.90 -3.48 13.25
CA SER A 71 5.82 -4.57 13.57
C SER A 71 7.07 -4.57 12.68
N GLY A 72 7.19 -3.64 11.73
CA GLY A 72 8.28 -3.60 10.75
C GLY A 72 8.29 -4.81 9.80
N GLN A 73 7.15 -5.50 9.63
CA GLN A 73 7.01 -6.65 8.75
C GLN A 73 6.68 -6.20 7.32
N PRO A 74 7.21 -6.86 6.29
CA PRO A 74 6.85 -6.57 4.90
C PRO A 74 5.36 -6.83 4.62
N LEU A 75 4.80 -6.05 3.68
CA LEU A 75 3.51 -6.36 3.05
C LEU A 75 3.69 -7.46 2.00
#